data_AF-A0A538T088-F1
#
_entry.id   AF-A0A538T088-F1
#
_cell.length_a   1.000
_cell.length_b   1.000
_cell.length_c   1.000
_cell.angle_alpha   90.00
_cell.angle_beta   90.00
_cell.angle_gamma   90.00
#
_symmetry.space_group_name_H-M   'P 1'
#
loop_
_entity.id
_entity.type
_entity.pdbx_description
1 polymer ?
#
loop_
_entity_poly.entity_id
_entity_poly.type
_entity_poly.pdbx_seq_one_letter_code
_entity_poly.pdbx_strand_id
1 'polypeptide(L)'
;MALTIPPVASPSGTEAPRVQLFPALTAEQMARITSHGRVRSVQAGEVLLEAGERKPRIFVVTAGRLEVVRPSPLGEDLVTILERGEFSGEVGTLAGRPVLVRIRALEPGEVIEVDRDHLLSIVQNDTELSDLMMRAFILRRVQLVARGLGDVVLVGSSHCSGTLRIKEFLTRNSHPYSEIDLDVETDVQALLDRFQVSVADIPVLICRSKTVLRNPTNQQIADCLGFNAAIDQTKPRDLVIVGAGPSGLAAAVYAASEGLDVLVVEANAPGGQAGATSRIENYLGFPAGISGQDLTTRAQAQAQKFGAQLMVASGATRMVCSRKPYRIAVDGGQEIEAWAVILATGAEYRKLALENVTAFEGAGI
;
A
#
# COMPACT_ATOMS: atom_id res chain seq x y z
N MET A 1 3.68 36.68 7.07
CA MET A 1 2.87 36.61 5.84
C MET A 1 2.70 35.13 5.50
N ALA A 2 1.47 34.64 5.39
CA ALA A 2 1.23 33.25 5.02
C ALA A 2 1.41 33.10 3.51
N LEU A 3 2.41 32.33 3.08
CA LEU A 3 2.62 31.98 1.68
C LEU A 3 1.86 30.68 1.39
N THR A 4 0.77 30.80 0.63
CA THR A 4 0.02 29.68 0.08
C THR A 4 0.89 28.95 -0.94
N ILE A 5 1.31 27.73 -0.61
CA ILE A 5 1.86 26.79 -1.60
C ILE A 5 0.70 26.41 -2.54
N PRO A 6 0.82 26.59 -3.87
CA PRO A 6 -0.23 26.19 -4.79
C PRO A 6 -0.38 24.65 -4.80
N PRO A 7 -1.59 24.10 -4.97
CA PRO A 7 -1.75 22.66 -5.07
C PRO A 7 -0.99 22.14 -6.31
N VAL A 8 -0.15 21.12 -6.11
CA VAL A 8 0.53 20.42 -7.20
C VAL A 8 -0.52 19.87 -8.15
N ALA A 9 -0.52 20.32 -9.39
CA ALA A 9 -1.48 19.88 -10.39
C ALA A 9 -1.23 18.42 -10.75
N SER A 10 -2.18 17.53 -10.43
CA SER A 10 -2.13 16.13 -10.84
C SER A 10 -2.06 16.04 -12.39
N PRO A 11 -1.24 15.13 -12.95
CA PRO A 11 -1.32 14.82 -14.38
C PRO A 11 -2.72 14.27 -14.69
N SER A 12 -3.23 14.62 -15.88
CA SER A 12 -4.63 14.45 -16.27
C SER A 12 -5.08 12.99 -16.34
N GLY A 13 -5.58 12.46 -15.22
CA GLY A 13 -6.41 11.27 -15.14
C GLY A 13 -7.80 11.65 -14.64
N THR A 14 -8.85 11.28 -15.38
CA THR A 14 -10.23 11.60 -15.01
C THR A 14 -10.56 10.97 -13.65
N GLU A 15 -10.87 11.80 -12.64
CA GLU A 15 -11.18 11.27 -11.31
C GLU A 15 -12.38 10.32 -11.37
N ALA A 16 -12.28 9.18 -10.67
CA ALA A 16 -13.40 8.26 -10.57
C ALA A 16 -14.60 8.97 -9.93
N PRO A 17 -15.83 8.83 -10.45
CA PRO A 17 -17.01 9.46 -9.87
C PRO A 17 -17.17 9.09 -8.39
N ARG A 18 -17.54 10.05 -7.52
CA ARG A 18 -17.68 9.82 -6.07
C ARG A 18 -18.51 8.58 -5.73
N VAL A 19 -19.56 8.29 -6.50
CA VAL A 19 -20.43 7.10 -6.35
C VAL A 19 -19.68 5.77 -6.51
N GLN A 20 -18.58 5.71 -7.26
CA GLN A 20 -17.74 4.51 -7.40
C GLN A 20 -16.70 4.39 -6.28
N LEU A 21 -16.26 5.53 -5.73
CA LEU A 21 -15.32 5.58 -4.61
C LEU A 21 -16.04 5.33 -3.28
N PHE A 22 -17.22 5.90 -3.09
CA PHE A 22 -18.05 5.82 -1.88
C PHE A 22 -19.47 5.42 -2.29
N PRO A 23 -19.69 4.17 -2.73
CA PRO A 23 -21.03 3.67 -2.97
C PRO A 23 -21.79 3.52 -1.65
N ALA A 24 -23.06 3.94 -1.64
CA ALA A 24 -23.96 3.70 -0.52
C ALA A 24 -24.53 2.28 -0.60
N LEU A 25 -24.47 1.55 0.51
CA LEU A 25 -24.97 0.19 0.66
C LEU A 25 -26.50 0.17 0.79
N THR A 26 -27.13 -0.88 0.27
CA THR A 26 -28.56 -1.15 0.49
C THR A 26 -28.84 -1.54 1.94
N ALA A 27 -30.11 -1.49 2.36
CA ALA A 27 -30.52 -1.94 3.69
C ALA A 27 -30.18 -3.42 3.94
N GLU A 28 -30.31 -4.27 2.92
CA GLU A 28 -29.95 -5.69 2.99
C GLU A 28 -28.43 -5.88 3.11
N GLN A 29 -27.64 -5.17 2.31
CA GLN A 29 -26.18 -5.18 2.39
C GLN A 29 -25.70 -4.72 3.78
N MET A 30 -26.25 -3.63 4.34
CA MET A 30 -25.94 -3.17 5.69
C MET A 30 -26.32 -4.19 6.78
N ALA A 31 -27.43 -4.91 6.62
CA ALA A 31 -27.84 -5.97 7.54
C ALA A 31 -26.84 -7.14 7.55
N ARG A 32 -26.30 -7.52 6.38
CA ARG A 32 -25.26 -8.56 6.27
C ARG A 32 -23.92 -8.10 6.87
N ILE A 33 -23.52 -6.83 6.69
CA ILE A 33 -22.33 -6.30 7.36
C ILE A 33 -22.52 -6.25 8.89
N THR A 34 -23.72 -5.92 9.37
CA THR A 34 -24.04 -5.90 10.82
C THR A 34 -23.76 -7.25 11.49
N SER A 35 -24.01 -8.40 10.84
CA SER A 35 -23.69 -9.71 11.42
C SER A 35 -22.19 -10.02 11.54
N HIS A 36 -21.33 -9.24 10.88
CA HIS A 36 -19.87 -9.34 10.96
C HIS A 36 -19.23 -8.17 11.73
N GLY A 37 -20.02 -7.25 12.27
CA GLY A 37 -19.53 -6.01 12.88
C GLY A 37 -20.19 -5.69 14.20
N ARG A 38 -19.70 -4.62 14.84
CA ARG A 38 -20.29 -4.07 16.06
C ARG A 38 -20.97 -2.74 15.75
N VAL A 39 -22.28 -2.67 15.95
CA VAL A 39 -22.99 -1.39 15.98
C VAL A 39 -22.55 -0.60 17.22
N ARG A 40 -22.18 0.67 17.02
CA ARG A 40 -21.84 1.62 18.10
C ARG A 40 -22.38 3.01 17.78
N SER A 41 -22.91 3.67 18.81
CA SER A 41 -23.16 5.11 18.77
C SER A 41 -21.83 5.87 18.82
N VAL A 42 -21.81 7.08 18.24
CA VAL A 42 -20.65 7.98 18.22
C VAL A 42 -21.08 9.41 18.57
N GLN A 43 -20.17 10.18 19.17
CA GLN A 43 -20.38 11.57 19.56
C GLN A 43 -19.73 12.56 18.57
N ALA A 44 -20.24 13.79 18.50
CA ALA A 44 -19.62 14.84 17.70
C ALA A 44 -18.17 15.09 18.13
N GLY A 45 -17.24 15.12 17.18
CA GLY A 45 -15.81 15.29 17.41
C GLY A 45 -15.05 14.02 17.81
N GLU A 46 -15.74 12.88 18.03
CA GLU A 46 -15.11 11.61 18.37
C GLU A 46 -14.21 11.11 17.23
N VAL A 47 -12.96 10.77 17.54
CA VAL A 47 -12.03 10.16 16.58
C VAL A 47 -12.19 8.64 16.64
N LEU A 48 -12.74 8.07 15.56
CA LEU A 48 -13.00 6.64 15.42
C LEU A 48 -11.74 5.87 15.00
N LEU A 49 -10.84 6.52 14.26
CA LEU A 49 -9.61 5.95 13.71
C LEU A 49 -8.56 7.05 13.54
N GLU A 50 -7.31 6.75 13.90
CA GLU A 50 -6.20 7.70 13.82
C GLU A 50 -5.16 7.28 12.78
N ALA A 51 -4.54 8.25 12.11
CA ALA A 51 -3.49 8.00 11.13
C ALA A 51 -2.24 7.41 11.81
N GLY A 52 -1.69 6.36 11.22
CA GLY A 52 -0.61 5.55 11.77
C GLY A 52 -1.06 4.45 12.74
N GLU A 53 -2.35 4.32 13.06
CA GLU A 53 -2.85 3.20 13.86
C GLU A 53 -2.62 1.86 13.13
N ARG A 54 -2.15 0.84 13.87
CA ARG A 54 -1.80 -0.49 13.32
C ARG A 54 -2.93 -1.52 13.37
N LYS A 55 -4.11 -1.14 13.84
CA LYS A 55 -5.32 -1.98 13.89
C LYS A 55 -6.37 -1.40 12.95
N PRO A 56 -6.22 -1.58 11.62
CA PRO A 56 -7.17 -1.03 10.67
C PRO A 56 -8.54 -1.67 10.86
N ARG A 57 -9.57 -0.81 10.80
CA ARG A 57 -10.99 -1.13 10.91
C ARG A 57 -11.74 -0.23 9.93
N ILE A 58 -12.85 -0.72 9.40
CA ILE A 58 -13.75 0.08 8.58
C ILE A 58 -15.00 0.45 9.38
N PHE A 59 -15.66 1.50 8.92
CA PHE A 59 -16.92 1.97 9.45
C PHE A 59 -17.94 2.08 8.33
N VAL A 60 -19.13 1.54 8.54
CA VAL A 60 -20.32 1.83 7.73
C VAL A 60 -21.18 2.81 8.51
N VAL A 61 -21.59 3.92 7.89
CA VAL A 61 -22.42 4.93 8.55
C VAL A 61 -23.89 4.50 8.52
N THR A 62 -24.52 4.32 9.67
CA THR A 62 -25.97 4.05 9.75
C THR A 62 -26.76 5.31 10.11
N ALA A 63 -26.21 6.19 10.94
CA ALA A 63 -26.77 7.51 11.23
C ALA A 63 -25.66 8.56 11.47
N GLY A 64 -25.97 9.84 11.17
CA GLY A 64 -24.99 10.93 11.21
C GLY A 64 -24.03 10.91 10.01
N ARG A 65 -22.87 11.54 10.17
CA ARG A 65 -21.82 11.67 9.15
C ARG A 65 -20.42 11.55 9.74
N LEU A 66 -19.51 10.92 8.99
CA LEU A 66 -18.08 10.84 9.34
C LEU A 66 -17.25 11.67 8.37
N GLU A 67 -16.35 12.47 8.90
CA GLU A 67 -15.30 13.12 8.13
C GLU A 67 -14.09 12.19 8.01
N VAL A 68 -13.51 12.11 6.82
CA VAL A 68 -12.26 11.38 6.54
C VAL A 68 -11.23 12.38 6.05
N VAL A 69 -10.16 12.55 6.83
CA VAL A 69 -9.11 13.54 6.57
C VAL A 69 -7.72 12.90 6.55
N ARG A 70 -6.80 13.44 5.75
CA ARG A 70 -5.37 13.10 5.75
C ARG A 70 -4.63 14.15 6.58
N PRO A 71 -4.07 13.81 7.76
CA PRO A 71 -3.24 14.75 8.52
C PRO A 71 -1.95 15.09 7.77
N SER A 72 -1.67 16.38 7.58
CA SER A 72 -0.49 16.89 6.88
C SER A 72 0.28 17.90 7.75
N PRO A 73 1.53 18.28 7.39
CA PRO A 73 2.26 19.32 8.12
C PRO A 73 1.56 20.69 8.16
N LEU A 74 0.59 20.93 7.27
CA LEU A 74 -0.14 22.20 7.14
C LEU A 74 -1.55 22.15 7.73
N GLY A 75 -2.02 20.99 8.21
CA GLY A 75 -3.35 20.82 8.79
C GLY A 75 -3.98 19.46 8.49
N GLU A 76 -5.23 19.47 8.03
CA GLU A 76 -6.00 18.29 7.64
C GLU A 76 -6.50 18.47 6.20
N ASP A 77 -6.14 17.57 5.28
CA ASP A 77 -6.69 17.57 3.92
C ASP A 77 -7.97 16.73 3.91
N LEU A 78 -9.12 17.31 3.53
CA LEU A 78 -10.38 16.58 3.42
C LEU A 78 -10.32 15.55 2.28
N VAL A 79 -10.49 14.27 2.61
CA VAL A 79 -10.57 13.18 1.62
C VAL A 79 -12.02 12.99 1.18
N THR A 80 -12.94 12.88 2.14
CA THR A 80 -14.39 12.81 1.90
C THR A 80 -15.18 13.05 3.19
N ILE A 81 -16.48 13.28 3.06
CA ILE A 81 -17.47 13.05 4.13
C ILE A 81 -18.25 11.80 3.74
N LEU A 82 -18.41 10.86 4.67
CA LEU A 82 -19.22 9.65 4.53
C LEU A 82 -20.62 9.89 5.10
N GLU A 83 -21.62 9.56 4.29
CA GLU A 83 -23.04 9.67 4.62
C GLU A 83 -23.68 8.28 4.85
N ARG A 84 -24.95 8.25 5.26
CA ARG A 84 -25.66 6.99 5.56
C ARG A 84 -25.59 5.98 4.40
N GLY A 85 -25.18 4.76 4.73
CA GLY A 85 -24.94 3.65 3.81
C GLY A 85 -23.52 3.61 3.25
N GLU A 86 -22.75 4.69 3.31
CA GLU A 86 -21.37 4.71 2.84
C GLU A 86 -20.40 4.15 3.89
N PHE A 87 -19.22 3.72 3.43
CA PHE A 87 -18.25 3.02 4.26
C PHE A 87 -16.80 3.46 3.99
N SER A 88 -15.96 3.41 5.02
CA SER A 88 -14.53 3.75 4.96
C SER A 88 -13.65 2.57 4.49
N GLY A 89 -12.32 2.72 4.54
CA GLY A 89 -11.35 1.67 4.19
C GLY A 89 -10.80 1.73 2.76
N GLU A 90 -9.69 1.03 2.53
CA GLU A 90 -9.03 0.88 1.22
C GLU A 90 -8.13 -0.38 1.22
N VAL A 91 -7.45 -0.72 0.12
CA VAL A 91 -6.70 -2.00 -0.04
C VAL A 91 -5.71 -2.28 1.10
N GLY A 92 -5.02 -1.26 1.61
CA GLY A 92 -4.11 -1.38 2.75
C GLY A 92 -4.78 -1.87 4.04
N THR A 93 -6.09 -1.67 4.20
CA THR A 93 -6.88 -2.19 5.33
C THR A 93 -6.87 -3.73 5.34
N LEU A 94 -7.08 -4.37 4.19
CA LEU A 94 -7.00 -5.83 4.02
C LEU A 94 -5.57 -6.34 4.27
N ALA A 95 -4.58 -5.59 3.79
CA ALA A 95 -3.16 -5.89 3.98
C ALA A 95 -2.68 -5.73 5.44
N GLY A 96 -3.48 -5.16 6.35
CA GLY A 96 -3.06 -4.84 7.71
C GLY A 96 -2.04 -3.69 7.79
N ARG A 97 -1.94 -2.86 6.74
CA ARG A 97 -1.05 -1.69 6.73
C ARG A 97 -1.54 -0.63 7.73
N PRO A 98 -0.64 0.19 8.29
CA PRO A 98 -1.04 1.32 9.12
C PRO A 98 -1.97 2.28 8.38
N VAL A 99 -2.93 2.84 9.11
CA VAL A 99 -3.98 3.70 8.54
C VAL A 99 -3.41 5.02 8.02
N LEU A 100 -3.83 5.46 6.83
CA LEU A 100 -3.38 6.72 6.21
C LEU A 100 -4.19 7.96 6.59
N VAL A 101 -5.42 7.77 7.09
CA VAL A 101 -6.42 8.82 7.32
C VAL A 101 -6.92 8.81 8.77
N ARG A 102 -7.31 9.98 9.27
CA ARG A 102 -8.12 10.11 10.49
C ARG A 102 -9.60 10.05 10.10
N ILE A 103 -10.40 9.35 10.90
CA ILE A 103 -11.86 9.31 10.77
C ILE A 103 -12.49 9.91 12.03
N ARG A 104 -13.32 10.94 11.87
CA ARG A 104 -13.95 11.69 12.97
C ARG A 104 -15.45 11.81 12.73
N ALA A 105 -16.27 11.63 13.76
CA ALA A 105 -17.71 11.92 13.66
C ALA A 105 -17.95 13.43 13.67
N LEU A 106 -18.70 13.95 12.69
CA LEU A 106 -19.05 15.38 12.62
C LEU A 106 -20.19 15.75 13.58
N GLU A 107 -21.07 14.79 13.84
CA GLU A 107 -22.30 14.94 14.61
C GLU A 107 -22.61 13.63 15.35
N PRO A 108 -23.48 13.63 16.37
CA PRO A 108 -23.88 12.39 17.03
C PRO A 108 -24.55 11.44 16.04
N GLY A 109 -24.20 10.16 16.10
CA GLY A 109 -24.60 9.20 15.07
C GLY A 109 -24.41 7.75 15.49
N GLU A 110 -24.46 6.86 14.52
CA GLU A 110 -24.29 5.42 14.69
C GLU A 110 -23.53 4.84 13.49
N VAL A 111 -22.63 3.90 13.77
CA VAL A 111 -21.79 3.23 12.79
C VAL A 111 -21.71 1.73 13.08
N ILE A 112 -21.53 0.92 12.03
CA ILE A 112 -21.07 -0.46 12.14
C ILE A 112 -19.54 -0.43 12.06
N GLU A 113 -18.85 -0.81 13.13
CA GLU A 113 -17.41 -1.02 13.16
C GLU A 113 -17.09 -2.47 12.76
N VAL A 114 -16.21 -2.66 11.79
CA VAL A 114 -15.75 -3.97 11.33
C VAL A 114 -14.22 -4.00 11.35
N ASP A 115 -13.63 -4.95 12.09
CA ASP A 115 -12.19 -5.14 12.09
C ASP A 115 -11.68 -5.83 10.80
N ARG A 116 -10.36 -5.91 10.67
CA ARG A 116 -9.70 -6.52 9.50
C ARG A 116 -10.12 -7.97 9.23
N ASP A 117 -10.27 -8.79 10.26
CA ASP A 117 -10.43 -10.23 10.07
C ASP A 117 -11.89 -10.57 9.72
N HIS A 118 -12.84 -9.83 10.32
CA HIS A 118 -14.23 -9.83 9.88
C HIS A 118 -14.40 -9.23 8.47
N LEU A 119 -13.66 -8.18 8.11
CA LEU A 119 -13.66 -7.63 6.75
C LEU A 119 -13.15 -8.65 5.72
N LEU A 120 -12.08 -9.38 6.04
CA LEU A 120 -11.59 -10.48 5.19
C LEU A 120 -12.66 -11.55 5.01
N SER A 121 -13.34 -11.94 6.09
CA SER A 121 -14.47 -12.87 6.03
C SER A 121 -15.61 -12.37 5.12
N ILE A 122 -15.99 -11.09 5.18
CA ILE A 122 -16.99 -10.50 4.27
C ILE A 122 -16.55 -10.61 2.81
N VAL A 123 -15.36 -10.13 2.46
CA VAL A 123 -14.92 -10.12 1.04
C VAL A 123 -14.65 -11.52 0.50
N GLN A 124 -14.39 -12.51 1.34
CA GLN A 124 -14.20 -13.90 0.92
C GLN A 124 -15.53 -14.64 0.71
N ASN A 125 -16.54 -14.38 1.55
CA ASN A 125 -17.77 -15.18 1.60
C ASN A 125 -19.02 -14.50 0.99
N ASP A 126 -19.02 -13.18 0.82
CA ASP A 126 -20.11 -12.44 0.17
C ASP A 126 -19.62 -11.84 -1.15
N THR A 127 -20.03 -12.44 -2.28
CA THR A 127 -19.63 -12.01 -3.63
C THR A 127 -20.07 -10.59 -3.98
N GLU A 128 -21.27 -10.17 -3.53
CA GLU A 128 -21.84 -8.86 -3.85
C GLU A 128 -21.11 -7.76 -3.08
N LEU A 129 -20.96 -7.92 -1.77
CA LEU A 129 -20.17 -7.02 -0.94
C LEU A 129 -18.70 -7.03 -1.36
N SER A 130 -18.15 -8.18 -1.75
CA SER A 130 -16.77 -8.26 -2.24
C SER A 130 -16.55 -7.39 -3.47
N ASP A 131 -17.40 -7.47 -4.51
CA ASP A 131 -17.17 -6.68 -5.73
C ASP A 131 -17.24 -5.18 -5.43
N LEU A 132 -18.29 -4.78 -4.71
CA LEU A 132 -18.53 -3.40 -4.30
C LEU A 132 -17.39 -2.83 -3.44
N MET A 133 -16.95 -3.56 -2.41
CA MET A 133 -15.88 -3.12 -1.51
C MET A 133 -14.51 -3.15 -2.18
N MET A 134 -14.17 -4.22 -2.92
CA MET A 134 -12.87 -4.31 -3.61
C MET A 134 -12.72 -3.21 -4.67
N ARG A 135 -13.77 -2.95 -5.46
CA ARG A 135 -13.79 -1.85 -6.43
C ARG A 135 -13.58 -0.50 -5.75
N ALA A 136 -14.35 -0.21 -4.70
CA ALA A 136 -14.21 1.04 -3.95
C ALA A 136 -12.80 1.18 -3.35
N PHE A 137 -12.27 0.13 -2.73
CA PHE A 137 -10.94 0.12 -2.11
C PHE A 137 -9.81 0.36 -3.11
N ILE A 138 -9.85 -0.30 -4.28
CA ILE A 138 -8.87 -0.11 -5.35
C ILE A 138 -8.93 1.32 -5.88
N LEU A 139 -10.13 1.85 -6.18
CA LEU A 139 -10.29 3.22 -6.69
C LEU A 139 -9.84 4.27 -5.67
N ARG A 140 -10.16 4.10 -4.38
CA ARG A 140 -9.66 4.98 -3.30
C ARG A 140 -8.15 4.99 -3.24
N ARG A 141 -7.51 3.82 -3.32
CA ARG A 141 -6.05 3.68 -3.31
C ARG A 141 -5.40 4.39 -4.52
N VAL A 142 -5.98 4.23 -5.73
CA VAL A 142 -5.54 4.96 -6.93
C VAL A 142 -5.67 6.48 -6.73
N GLN A 143 -6.79 6.97 -6.19
CA GLN A 143 -7.00 8.40 -5.96
C GLN A 143 -6.04 8.98 -4.90
N LEU A 144 -5.77 8.27 -3.81
CA LEU A 144 -4.79 8.69 -2.80
C LEU A 144 -3.39 8.82 -3.41
N VAL A 145 -2.98 7.88 -4.27
CA VAL A 145 -1.69 7.95 -4.99
C VAL A 145 -1.67 9.11 -5.99
N ALA A 146 -2.69 9.27 -6.82
CA ALA A 146 -2.77 10.32 -7.84
C ALA A 146 -2.81 11.76 -7.27
N ARG A 147 -3.30 11.93 -6.04
CA ARG A 147 -3.32 13.20 -5.30
C ARG A 147 -2.16 13.37 -4.31
N GLY A 148 -1.23 12.41 -4.20
CA GLY A 148 -0.13 12.46 -3.20
C GLY A 148 -0.59 12.47 -1.74
N LEU A 149 -1.81 11.97 -1.45
CA LEU A 149 -2.43 11.97 -0.12
C LEU A 149 -1.93 10.80 0.73
N GLY A 150 -0.64 10.83 1.05
CA GLY A 150 0.03 9.85 1.91
C GLY A 150 0.59 10.41 3.21
N ASP A 151 1.19 9.52 3.99
CA ASP A 151 1.90 9.82 5.24
C ASP A 151 3.42 10.01 5.03
N VAL A 152 3.84 10.31 3.78
CA VAL A 152 5.24 10.36 3.35
C VAL A 152 5.52 11.62 2.54
N VAL A 153 6.63 12.28 2.88
CA VAL A 153 7.25 13.30 2.02
C VAL A 153 8.61 12.79 1.55
N LEU A 154 8.83 12.74 0.24
CA LEU A 154 10.14 12.50 -0.37
C LEU A 154 10.75 13.85 -0.75
N VAL A 155 11.96 14.12 -0.28
CA VAL A 155 12.75 15.29 -0.67
C VAL A 155 13.96 14.81 -1.46
N GLY A 156 14.10 15.27 -2.70
CA GLY A 156 15.23 14.88 -3.54
C GLY A 156 15.27 15.59 -4.87
N SER A 157 16.19 15.15 -5.72
CA SER A 157 16.36 15.62 -7.10
C SER A 157 16.02 14.49 -8.07
N SER A 158 15.42 14.83 -9.21
CA SER A 158 15.13 13.93 -10.32
C SER A 158 16.41 13.39 -10.99
N HIS A 159 17.57 14.02 -10.77
CA HIS A 159 18.89 13.56 -11.23
C HIS A 159 19.61 12.60 -10.26
N CYS A 160 19.02 12.29 -9.10
CA CYS A 160 19.61 11.38 -8.12
C CYS A 160 19.02 9.96 -8.23
N SER A 161 19.87 8.96 -8.52
CA SER A 161 19.49 7.54 -8.58
C SER A 161 18.88 7.02 -7.28
N GLY A 162 19.30 7.58 -6.13
CA GLY A 162 18.68 7.33 -4.83
C GLY A 162 17.21 7.76 -4.79
N THR A 163 16.89 8.98 -5.26
CA THR A 163 15.51 9.47 -5.35
C THR A 163 14.68 8.56 -6.25
N LEU A 164 15.19 8.24 -7.44
CA LEU A 164 14.50 7.39 -8.43
C LEU A 164 14.18 5.99 -7.86
N ARG A 165 15.14 5.35 -7.17
CA ARG A 165 14.91 4.09 -6.45
C ARG A 165 13.77 4.19 -5.44
N ILE A 166 13.71 5.28 -4.67
CA ILE A 166 12.65 5.47 -3.65
C ILE A 166 11.30 5.73 -4.32
N LYS A 167 11.26 6.53 -5.39
CA LYS A 167 10.04 6.75 -6.21
C LYS A 167 9.52 5.44 -6.78
N GLU A 168 10.40 4.59 -7.34
CA GLU A 168 10.03 3.27 -7.84
C GLU A 168 9.49 2.38 -6.71
N PHE A 169 10.19 2.30 -5.58
CA PHE A 169 9.80 1.46 -4.44
C PHE A 169 8.43 1.85 -3.86
N LEU A 170 8.15 3.14 -3.70
CA LEU A 170 6.86 3.65 -3.22
C LEU A 170 5.75 3.41 -4.24
N THR A 171 6.02 3.70 -5.53
CA THR A 171 5.06 3.50 -6.64
C THR A 171 4.67 2.04 -6.79
N ARG A 172 5.65 1.12 -6.81
CA ARG A 172 5.41 -0.32 -6.94
C ARG A 172 4.65 -0.91 -5.74
N ASN A 173 4.85 -0.36 -4.55
CA ASN A 173 4.05 -0.70 -3.36
C ASN A 173 2.69 0.01 -3.30
N SER A 174 2.33 0.81 -4.32
CA SER A 174 1.15 1.68 -4.33
C SER A 174 1.03 2.55 -3.08
N HIS A 175 2.14 3.04 -2.54
CA HIS A 175 2.11 3.91 -1.36
C HIS A 175 2.06 5.37 -1.79
N PRO A 176 1.02 6.14 -1.40
CA PRO A 176 0.95 7.55 -1.73
C PRO A 176 2.06 8.33 -0.99
N TYR A 177 2.62 9.32 -1.67
CA TYR A 177 3.61 10.25 -1.13
C TYR A 177 3.47 11.61 -1.81
N SER A 178 3.90 12.67 -1.14
CA SER A 178 4.17 13.96 -1.77
C SER A 178 5.67 14.09 -2.04
N GLU A 179 6.02 14.68 -3.17
CA GLU A 179 7.41 14.96 -3.54
C GLU A 179 7.73 16.44 -3.39
N ILE A 180 8.95 16.73 -2.94
CA ILE A 180 9.58 18.04 -2.98
C ILE A 180 10.80 17.88 -3.90
N ASP A 181 10.66 18.31 -5.15
CA ASP A 181 11.73 18.25 -6.15
C ASP A 181 12.62 19.48 -6.05
N LEU A 182 13.83 19.26 -5.56
CA LEU A 182 14.85 20.30 -5.35
C LEU A 182 15.40 20.88 -6.65
N ASP A 183 15.12 20.25 -7.80
CA ASP A 183 15.44 20.80 -9.12
C ASP A 183 14.44 21.89 -9.57
N VAL A 184 13.29 22.01 -8.88
CA VAL A 184 12.18 22.93 -9.21
C VAL A 184 11.92 23.97 -8.11
N GLU A 185 12.19 23.64 -6.84
CA GLU A 185 11.98 24.54 -5.70
C GLU A 185 12.87 25.79 -5.75
N THR A 186 12.28 26.96 -5.49
CA THR A 186 13.00 28.25 -5.59
C THR A 186 13.76 28.65 -4.32
N ASP A 187 13.42 28.08 -3.16
CA ASP A 187 14.13 28.29 -1.89
C ASP A 187 14.48 26.94 -1.23
N VAL A 188 15.34 26.19 -1.92
CA VAL A 188 15.89 24.91 -1.45
C VAL A 188 16.55 25.04 -0.08
N GLN A 189 17.28 26.13 0.19
CA GLN A 189 18.04 26.27 1.44
C GLN A 189 17.11 26.41 2.65
N ALA A 190 16.07 27.27 2.59
CA ALA A 190 15.13 27.40 3.70
C ALA A 190 14.35 26.09 3.96
N LEU A 191 14.11 25.29 2.91
CA LEU A 191 13.44 24.00 3.02
C LEU A 191 14.33 22.94 3.69
N LEU A 192 15.60 22.87 3.29
CA LEU A 192 16.63 22.02 3.89
C LEU A 192 16.86 22.37 5.37
N ASP A 193 17.01 23.66 5.68
CA ASP A 193 17.17 24.18 7.05
C ASP A 193 15.95 23.83 7.93
N ARG A 194 14.73 23.99 7.40
CA ARG A 194 13.47 23.64 8.10
C ARG A 194 13.42 22.17 8.53
N PHE A 195 13.96 21.27 7.71
CA PHE A 195 14.00 19.83 7.98
C PHE A 195 15.31 19.36 8.64
N GLN A 196 16.26 20.27 8.89
CA GLN A 196 17.59 19.97 9.45
C GLN A 196 18.36 18.90 8.64
N VAL A 197 18.34 19.04 7.32
CA VAL A 197 19.03 18.15 6.38
C VAL A 197 19.88 18.96 5.41
N SER A 198 20.94 18.34 4.90
CA SER A 198 21.86 18.94 3.94
C SER A 198 21.66 18.34 2.55
N VAL A 199 22.25 18.98 1.52
CA VAL A 199 22.28 18.42 0.15
C VAL A 199 22.99 17.05 0.12
N ALA A 200 23.93 16.79 1.02
CA ALA A 200 24.62 15.50 1.13
C ALA A 200 23.75 14.37 1.71
N ASP A 201 22.61 14.69 2.33
CA ASP A 201 21.69 13.72 2.92
C ASP A 201 20.62 13.19 1.94
N ILE A 202 20.57 13.77 0.73
CA ILE A 202 19.60 13.46 -0.33
C ILE A 202 19.83 12.02 -0.87
N PRO A 203 18.76 11.23 -1.09
CA PRO A 203 17.34 11.54 -0.87
C PRO A 203 16.93 11.44 0.60
N VAL A 204 16.07 12.36 1.05
CA VAL A 204 15.50 12.34 2.41
C VAL A 204 14.06 11.87 2.35
N LEU A 205 13.69 10.92 3.22
CA LEU A 205 12.31 10.47 3.39
C LEU A 205 11.78 10.87 4.77
N ILE A 206 10.63 11.55 4.81
CA ILE A 206 9.97 11.96 6.05
C ILE A 206 8.68 11.16 6.21
N CYS A 207 8.67 10.21 7.14
CA CYS A 207 7.48 9.43 7.48
C CYS A 207 6.68 10.12 8.61
N ARG A 208 5.37 10.25 8.42
CA ARG A 208 4.36 10.70 9.42
C ARG A 208 4.71 12.01 10.11
N SER A 209 5.47 12.89 9.44
CA SER A 209 6.02 14.14 9.97
C SER A 209 6.83 13.97 11.28
N LYS A 210 7.39 12.76 11.52
CA LYS A 210 8.05 12.38 12.79
C LYS A 210 9.42 11.72 12.59
N THR A 211 9.58 10.91 11.55
CA THR A 211 10.82 10.17 11.28
C THR A 211 11.47 10.69 10.02
N VAL A 212 12.67 11.26 10.15
CA VAL A 212 13.49 11.73 9.01
C VAL A 212 14.56 10.68 8.74
N LEU A 213 14.51 10.06 7.57
CA LEU A 213 15.50 9.11 7.09
C LEU A 213 16.36 9.76 6.00
N ARG A 214 17.69 9.67 6.13
CA ARG A 214 18.68 10.20 5.19
C ARG A 214 19.21 9.05 4.33
N ASN A 215 19.11 9.17 3.02
CA ASN A 215 19.40 8.15 2.00
C ASN A 215 18.99 6.69 2.42
N PRO A 216 17.72 6.43 2.76
CA PRO A 216 17.32 5.13 3.32
C PRO A 216 17.32 3.97 2.32
N THR A 217 17.65 2.78 2.81
CA THR A 217 17.43 1.51 2.12
C THR A 217 15.94 1.17 2.03
N ASN A 218 15.53 0.32 1.07
CA ASN A 218 14.13 -0.09 0.92
C ASN A 218 13.57 -0.75 2.21
N GLN A 219 14.39 -1.51 2.93
CA GLN A 219 14.03 -2.12 4.22
C GLN A 219 13.71 -1.05 5.27
N GLN A 220 14.57 -0.04 5.44
CA GLN A 220 14.31 1.08 6.36
C GLN A 220 13.02 1.83 6.01
N ILE A 221 12.68 1.96 4.72
CA ILE A 221 11.41 2.54 4.29
C ILE A 221 10.24 1.63 4.67
N ALA A 222 10.31 0.33 4.36
CA ALA A 222 9.26 -0.64 4.70
C ALA A 222 8.98 -0.68 6.21
N ASP A 223 10.02 -0.58 7.05
CA ASP A 223 9.90 -0.51 8.51
C ASP A 223 9.27 0.80 8.99
N CYS A 224 9.70 1.94 8.44
CA CYS A 224 9.16 3.27 8.75
C CYS A 224 7.65 3.36 8.44
N LEU A 225 7.26 2.82 7.29
CA LEU A 225 5.87 2.78 6.84
C LEU A 225 5.07 1.64 7.48
N GLY A 226 5.75 0.65 8.07
CA GLY A 226 5.13 -0.51 8.71
C GLY A 226 4.49 -1.48 7.71
N PHE A 227 5.03 -1.61 6.50
CA PHE A 227 4.50 -2.51 5.47
C PHE A 227 4.41 -3.97 5.94
N ASN A 228 5.39 -4.39 6.74
CA ASN A 228 5.51 -5.75 7.25
C ASN A 228 4.95 -5.90 8.69
N ALA A 229 4.37 -4.84 9.28
CA ALA A 229 4.06 -4.77 10.72
C ALA A 229 2.92 -5.68 11.19
N ALA A 230 2.09 -6.20 10.27
CA ALA A 230 1.02 -7.15 10.55
C ALA A 230 1.42 -8.62 10.30
N ILE A 231 2.68 -8.88 9.97
CA ILE A 231 3.18 -10.21 9.63
C ILE A 231 3.81 -10.84 10.87
N ASP A 232 3.13 -11.82 11.46
CA ASP A 232 3.71 -12.68 12.48
C ASP A 232 4.73 -13.63 11.83
N GLN A 233 6.00 -13.49 12.22
CA GLN A 233 7.10 -14.32 11.71
C GLN A 233 7.40 -15.53 12.62
N THR A 234 6.73 -15.63 13.77
CA THR A 234 6.93 -16.72 14.75
C THR A 234 6.02 -17.93 14.50
N LYS A 235 4.88 -17.70 13.83
CA LYS A 235 3.93 -18.76 13.43
C LYS A 235 4.43 -19.50 12.18
N PRO A 236 4.51 -20.85 12.20
CA PRO A 236 4.71 -21.64 10.99
C PRO A 236 3.58 -21.43 9.97
N ARG A 237 3.94 -21.24 8.71
CA ARG A 237 3.02 -21.01 7.58
C ARG A 237 2.71 -22.32 6.85
N ASP A 238 1.55 -22.39 6.22
CA ASP A 238 1.23 -23.51 5.33
C ASP A 238 2.08 -23.43 4.06
N LEU A 239 2.22 -22.23 3.51
CA LEU A 239 3.00 -21.96 2.32
C LEU A 239 3.79 -20.65 2.42
N VAL A 240 5.10 -20.72 2.16
CA VAL A 240 5.94 -19.55 1.86
C VAL A 240 6.24 -19.50 0.36
N ILE A 241 6.05 -18.33 -0.24
CA ILE A 241 6.35 -18.07 -1.65
C ILE A 241 7.50 -17.07 -1.72
N VAL A 242 8.62 -17.46 -2.31
CA VAL A 242 9.80 -16.58 -2.44
C VAL A 242 9.78 -15.88 -3.80
N GLY A 243 9.53 -14.57 -3.80
CA GLY A 243 9.38 -13.70 -4.96
C GLY A 243 7.92 -13.35 -5.24
N ALA A 244 7.62 -12.05 -5.37
CA ALA A 244 6.30 -11.50 -5.70
C ALA A 244 6.20 -11.05 -7.18
N GLY A 245 6.87 -11.77 -8.09
CA GLY A 245 6.63 -11.68 -9.53
C GLY A 245 5.28 -12.29 -9.95
N PRO A 246 4.92 -12.29 -11.24
CA PRO A 246 3.63 -12.83 -11.72
C PRO A 246 3.36 -14.27 -11.28
N SER A 247 4.37 -15.15 -11.31
CA SER A 247 4.26 -16.53 -10.84
C SER A 247 3.98 -16.63 -9.34
N GLY A 248 4.68 -15.83 -8.52
CA GLY A 248 4.51 -15.81 -7.08
C GLY A 248 3.18 -15.20 -6.64
N LEU A 249 2.75 -14.10 -7.27
CA LEU A 249 1.44 -13.50 -7.05
C LEU A 249 0.30 -14.42 -7.49
N ALA A 250 0.43 -15.10 -8.62
CA ALA A 250 -0.56 -16.11 -9.05
C ALA A 250 -0.62 -17.28 -8.07
N ALA A 251 0.52 -17.83 -7.64
CA ALA A 251 0.57 -18.88 -6.63
C ALA A 251 -0.06 -18.42 -5.30
N ALA A 252 0.15 -17.16 -4.91
CA ALA A 252 -0.45 -16.58 -3.69
C ALA A 252 -1.97 -16.47 -3.78
N VAL A 253 -2.52 -16.04 -4.93
CA VAL A 253 -3.97 -16.00 -5.17
C VAL A 253 -4.57 -17.39 -5.03
N TYR A 254 -4.04 -18.39 -5.75
CA TYR A 254 -4.58 -19.75 -5.76
C TYR A 254 -4.45 -20.46 -4.40
N ALA A 255 -3.31 -20.30 -3.71
CA ALA A 255 -3.11 -20.95 -2.41
C ALA A 255 -3.99 -20.33 -1.32
N ALA A 256 -4.14 -18.99 -1.31
CA ALA A 256 -4.95 -18.31 -0.32
C ALA A 256 -6.46 -18.47 -0.57
N SER A 257 -6.91 -18.60 -1.83
CA SER A 257 -8.32 -18.90 -2.13
C SER A 257 -8.77 -20.28 -1.62
N GLU A 258 -7.84 -21.23 -1.50
CA GLU A 258 -8.06 -22.53 -0.85
C GLU A 258 -7.88 -22.49 0.68
N GLY A 259 -7.74 -21.30 1.27
CA GLY A 259 -7.70 -21.09 2.73
C GLY A 259 -6.36 -21.36 3.41
N LEU A 260 -5.27 -21.52 2.65
CA LEU A 260 -3.92 -21.72 3.23
C LEU A 260 -3.38 -20.42 3.86
N ASP A 261 -2.61 -20.54 4.95
CA ASP A 261 -1.81 -19.44 5.49
C ASP A 261 -0.59 -19.17 4.59
N VAL A 262 -0.77 -18.24 3.66
CA VAL A 262 0.23 -17.85 2.64
C VAL A 262 1.01 -16.61 3.06
N LEU A 263 2.33 -16.73 3.04
CA LEU A 263 3.26 -15.60 3.14
C LEU A 263 4.15 -15.51 1.89
N VAL A 264 4.06 -14.40 1.16
CA VAL A 264 4.98 -14.06 0.07
C VAL A 264 6.14 -13.24 0.64
N VAL A 265 7.37 -13.59 0.26
CA VAL A 265 8.62 -12.93 0.65
C VAL A 265 9.25 -12.28 -0.58
N GLU A 266 9.37 -10.95 -0.59
CA GLU A 266 9.84 -10.16 -1.73
C GLU A 266 11.00 -9.23 -1.32
N ALA A 267 12.14 -9.39 -1.99
CA ALA A 267 13.37 -8.64 -1.71
C ALA A 267 13.24 -7.13 -2.01
N ASN A 268 12.39 -6.75 -2.96
CA ASN A 268 12.15 -5.38 -3.34
C ASN A 268 10.67 -5.02 -3.17
N ALA A 269 9.94 -4.90 -4.28
CA ALA A 269 8.53 -4.54 -4.32
C ALA A 269 7.77 -5.49 -5.25
N PRO A 270 6.45 -5.69 -5.04
CA PRO A 270 5.66 -6.60 -5.87
C PRO A 270 5.76 -6.32 -7.38
N GLY A 271 5.47 -7.36 -8.14
CA GLY A 271 5.38 -7.35 -9.60
C GLY A 271 6.57 -7.90 -10.37
N GLY A 272 7.73 -8.10 -9.72
CA GLY A 272 8.94 -8.60 -10.38
C GLY A 272 9.31 -7.80 -11.64
N GLN A 273 9.78 -8.48 -12.69
CA GLN A 273 10.09 -7.87 -14.00
C GLN A 273 8.85 -7.30 -14.72
N ALA A 274 7.68 -7.93 -14.54
CA ALA A 274 6.45 -7.48 -15.19
C ALA A 274 6.01 -6.11 -14.67
N GLY A 275 6.19 -5.81 -13.38
CA GLY A 275 5.79 -4.54 -12.77
C GLY A 275 6.41 -3.30 -13.43
N ALA A 276 7.63 -3.41 -13.96
CA ALA A 276 8.33 -2.34 -14.67
C ALA A 276 7.92 -2.19 -16.15
N THR A 277 7.09 -3.10 -16.69
CA THR A 277 6.70 -3.06 -18.11
C THR A 277 5.61 -2.01 -18.35
N SER A 278 5.85 -1.05 -19.24
CA SER A 278 4.89 0.02 -19.55
C SER A 278 3.56 -0.50 -20.10
N ARG A 279 3.60 -1.48 -21.01
CA ARG A 279 2.43 -2.15 -21.57
C ARG A 279 2.73 -3.59 -21.94
N ILE A 280 1.85 -4.50 -21.54
CA ILE A 280 1.88 -5.94 -21.84
C ILE A 280 0.69 -6.23 -22.77
N GLU A 281 0.97 -6.53 -24.04
CA GLU A 281 -0.06 -6.82 -25.06
C GLU A 281 -0.28 -8.32 -25.28
N ASN A 282 0.56 -9.17 -24.70
CA ASN A 282 0.53 -10.64 -24.83
C ASN A 282 0.04 -11.38 -23.56
N TYR A 283 -0.60 -10.68 -22.62
CA TYR A 283 -1.21 -11.31 -21.43
C TYR A 283 -2.67 -11.70 -21.73
N LEU A 284 -2.99 -12.97 -21.59
CA LEU A 284 -4.33 -13.51 -21.86
C LEU A 284 -5.41 -12.81 -21.03
N GLY A 285 -6.60 -12.62 -21.62
CA GLY A 285 -7.72 -11.91 -20.99
C GLY A 285 -7.69 -10.38 -21.10
N PHE A 286 -6.60 -9.78 -21.59
CA PHE A 286 -6.49 -8.32 -21.80
C PHE A 286 -6.31 -7.99 -23.29
N PRO A 287 -7.37 -8.01 -24.11
CA PRO A 287 -7.26 -7.79 -25.56
C PRO A 287 -6.81 -6.38 -25.96
N ALA A 288 -6.92 -5.40 -25.06
CA ALA A 288 -6.38 -4.04 -25.23
C ALA A 288 -4.97 -3.87 -24.60
N GLY A 289 -4.37 -4.95 -24.10
CA GLY A 289 -3.20 -4.93 -23.23
C GLY A 289 -3.50 -4.38 -21.82
N ILE A 290 -2.49 -4.43 -20.96
CA ILE A 290 -2.52 -3.90 -19.58
C ILE A 290 -1.14 -3.39 -19.19
N SER A 291 -1.02 -2.37 -18.33
CA SER A 291 0.28 -1.97 -17.81
C SER A 291 0.83 -3.02 -16.82
N GLY A 292 2.14 -3.11 -16.71
CA GLY A 292 2.81 -3.99 -15.76
C GLY A 292 2.41 -3.70 -14.31
N GLN A 293 2.35 -2.42 -13.95
CA GLN A 293 1.93 -1.97 -12.62
C GLN A 293 0.46 -2.29 -12.34
N ASP A 294 -0.46 -2.10 -13.31
CA ASP A 294 -1.88 -2.43 -13.13
C ASP A 294 -2.08 -3.93 -12.91
N LEU A 295 -1.44 -4.76 -13.74
CA LEU A 295 -1.54 -6.22 -13.65
C LEU A 295 -1.10 -6.72 -12.27
N THR A 296 0.03 -6.23 -11.79
CA THR A 296 0.65 -6.71 -10.53
C THR A 296 -0.04 -6.13 -9.30
N THR A 297 -0.50 -4.87 -9.35
CA THR A 297 -1.32 -4.25 -8.28
C THR A 297 -2.65 -4.97 -8.12
N ARG A 298 -3.32 -5.34 -9.22
CA ARG A 298 -4.57 -6.13 -9.20
C ARG A 298 -4.34 -7.52 -8.62
N ALA A 299 -3.28 -8.22 -9.05
CA ALA A 299 -2.94 -9.53 -8.53
C ALA A 299 -2.59 -9.48 -7.03
N GLN A 300 -1.87 -8.45 -6.57
CA GLN A 300 -1.62 -8.22 -5.14
C GLN A 300 -2.91 -7.99 -4.36
N ALA A 301 -3.80 -7.11 -4.83
CA ALA A 301 -5.08 -6.85 -4.17
C ALA A 301 -5.97 -8.11 -4.10
N GLN A 302 -5.93 -8.95 -5.14
CA GLN A 302 -6.61 -10.26 -5.15
C GLN A 302 -6.01 -11.25 -4.16
N ALA A 303 -4.68 -11.34 -4.04
CA ALA A 303 -4.03 -12.20 -3.05
C ALA A 303 -4.38 -11.74 -1.61
N GLN A 304 -4.33 -10.43 -1.37
CA GLN A 304 -4.67 -9.82 -0.07
C GLN A 304 -6.15 -9.97 0.29
N LYS A 305 -7.07 -9.95 -0.69
CA LYS A 305 -8.49 -10.29 -0.48
C LYS A 305 -8.65 -11.68 0.14
N PHE A 306 -7.90 -12.67 -0.35
CA PHE A 306 -7.90 -14.03 0.19
C PHE A 306 -7.02 -14.18 1.45
N GLY A 307 -6.48 -13.10 2.00
CA GLY A 307 -5.73 -13.11 3.26
C GLY A 307 -4.22 -13.33 3.12
N ALA A 308 -3.70 -13.54 1.90
CA ALA A 308 -2.26 -13.71 1.67
C ALA A 308 -1.49 -12.48 2.17
N GLN A 309 -0.46 -12.72 2.98
CA GLN A 309 0.44 -11.67 3.46
C GLN A 309 1.63 -11.50 2.51
N LEU A 310 2.06 -10.27 2.28
CA LEU A 310 3.22 -9.96 1.45
C LEU A 310 4.24 -9.19 2.29
N MET A 311 5.35 -9.84 2.62
CA MET A 311 6.51 -9.20 3.21
C MET A 311 7.38 -8.64 2.09
N VAL A 312 7.65 -7.33 2.13
CA VAL A 312 8.36 -6.59 1.08
C VAL A 312 9.63 -5.95 1.62
N ALA A 313 10.56 -5.61 0.72
CA ALA A 313 11.92 -5.16 1.01
C ALA A 313 12.79 -6.13 1.84
N SER A 314 12.41 -7.41 1.91
CA SER A 314 13.08 -8.44 2.70
C SER A 314 13.25 -9.70 1.86
N GLY A 315 14.49 -9.98 1.45
CA GLY A 315 14.85 -11.10 0.60
C GLY A 315 15.06 -12.39 1.39
N ALA A 316 14.73 -13.53 0.77
CA ALA A 316 15.12 -14.84 1.30
C ALA A 316 16.57 -15.14 0.89
N THR A 317 17.44 -15.38 1.88
CA THR A 317 18.89 -15.57 1.68
C THR A 317 19.32 -17.03 1.72
N ARG A 318 18.61 -17.88 2.46
CA ARG A 318 18.93 -19.31 2.64
C ARG A 318 17.69 -20.11 3.00
N MET A 319 17.58 -21.33 2.46
CA MET A 319 16.54 -22.29 2.85
C MET A 319 17.17 -23.53 3.50
N VAL A 320 16.64 -23.96 4.65
CA VAL A 320 16.96 -25.25 5.29
C VAL A 320 15.85 -26.24 4.97
N CYS A 321 16.16 -27.21 4.12
CA CYS A 321 15.24 -28.25 3.66
C CYS A 321 15.49 -29.65 4.26
N SER A 322 16.40 -29.78 5.23
CA SER A 322 16.78 -31.07 5.83
C SER A 322 15.73 -31.71 6.75
N ARG A 323 14.76 -30.92 7.24
CA ARG A 323 13.61 -31.37 8.02
C ARG A 323 12.41 -30.43 7.79
N LYS A 324 11.21 -30.88 8.17
CA LYS A 324 10.00 -30.05 8.20
C LYS A 324 9.68 -29.56 9.63
N PRO A 325 9.03 -28.39 9.80
CA PRO A 325 8.79 -27.39 8.75
C PRO A 325 10.11 -26.85 8.18
N TYR A 326 10.10 -26.51 6.90
CA TYR A 326 11.25 -25.90 6.22
C TYR A 326 11.51 -24.52 6.81
N ARG A 327 12.76 -24.06 6.76
CA ARG A 327 13.12 -22.73 7.27
C ARG A 327 13.66 -21.84 6.17
N ILE A 328 13.16 -20.62 6.10
CA ILE A 328 13.59 -19.60 5.15
C ILE A 328 14.21 -18.48 5.98
N ALA A 329 15.54 -18.33 5.90
CA ALA A 329 16.22 -17.18 6.48
C ALA A 329 15.98 -15.96 5.57
N VAL A 330 15.59 -14.85 6.18
CA VAL A 330 15.30 -13.59 5.48
C VAL A 330 16.23 -12.47 5.94
N ASP A 331 16.29 -11.39 5.15
CA ASP A 331 17.01 -10.18 5.52
C ASP A 331 16.54 -9.65 6.89
N GLY A 332 17.49 -9.26 7.73
CA GLY A 332 17.26 -9.01 9.16
C GLY A 332 17.56 -10.22 10.08
N GLY A 333 17.83 -11.39 9.51
CA GLY A 333 18.38 -12.55 10.23
C GLY A 333 17.36 -13.46 10.92
N GLN A 334 16.06 -13.24 10.70
CA GLN A 334 15.01 -14.11 11.23
C GLN A 334 14.80 -15.33 10.31
N GLU A 335 14.30 -16.44 10.86
CA GLU A 335 13.91 -17.63 10.10
C GLU A 335 12.38 -17.77 10.13
N ILE A 336 11.75 -17.87 8.95
CA ILE A 336 10.33 -18.18 8.79
C ILE A 336 10.17 -19.69 8.62
N GLU A 337 9.28 -20.33 9.37
CA GLU A 337 8.97 -21.75 9.23
C GLU A 337 7.78 -21.99 8.27
N ALA A 338 7.85 -23.00 7.40
CA ALA A 338 6.82 -23.31 6.41
C ALA A 338 6.65 -24.81 6.11
N TRP A 339 5.41 -25.28 5.91
CA TRP A 339 5.13 -26.67 5.52
C TRP A 339 5.40 -26.98 4.05
N ALA A 340 5.18 -25.99 3.19
CA ALA A 340 5.53 -25.98 1.76
C ALA A 340 6.25 -24.67 1.39
N VAL A 341 7.08 -24.72 0.35
CA VAL A 341 7.76 -23.54 -0.22
C VAL A 341 7.65 -23.56 -1.73
N ILE A 342 7.31 -22.42 -2.33
CA ILE A 342 7.40 -22.18 -3.77
C ILE A 342 8.52 -21.16 -4.02
N LEU A 343 9.46 -21.50 -4.90
CA LEU A 343 10.51 -20.58 -5.35
C LEU A 343 10.06 -19.93 -6.66
N ALA A 344 9.73 -18.64 -6.60
CA ALA A 344 9.24 -17.81 -7.69
C ALA A 344 10.16 -16.59 -7.96
N THR A 345 11.46 -16.76 -7.71
CA THR A 345 12.48 -15.70 -7.70
C THR A 345 12.75 -15.04 -9.05
N GLY A 346 12.25 -15.60 -10.15
CA GLY A 346 12.49 -15.09 -11.50
C GLY A 346 13.96 -15.22 -11.93
N ALA A 347 14.43 -14.24 -12.71
CA ALA A 347 15.81 -14.14 -13.19
C ALA A 347 16.20 -12.67 -13.40
N GLU A 348 17.51 -12.42 -13.43
CA GLU A 348 18.09 -11.13 -13.78
C GLU A 348 18.69 -11.18 -15.19
N TYR A 349 18.55 -10.09 -15.96
CA TYR A 349 19.17 -9.99 -17.27
C TYR A 349 20.68 -9.78 -17.15
N ARG A 350 21.45 -10.52 -17.95
CA ARG A 350 22.91 -10.33 -18.03
C ARG A 350 23.21 -8.98 -18.67
N LYS A 351 23.84 -8.09 -17.90
CA LYS A 351 24.32 -6.79 -18.37
C LYS A 351 25.43 -6.96 -19.41
N LEU A 352 25.52 -6.02 -20.35
CA LEU A 352 26.66 -5.95 -21.27
C LEU A 352 27.92 -5.57 -20.49
N ALA A 353 29.05 -6.20 -20.80
CA ALA A 353 30.33 -5.93 -20.16
C ALA A 353 31.03 -4.72 -20.80
N LEU A 354 30.42 -3.54 -20.70
CA LEU A 354 31.03 -2.26 -21.10
C LEU A 354 31.29 -1.41 -19.85
N GLU A 355 32.41 -0.70 -19.83
CA GLU A 355 32.89 0.03 -18.63
C GLU A 355 31.92 1.13 -18.14
N ASN A 356 31.02 1.60 -19.01
CA ASN A 356 30.11 2.71 -18.77
C ASN A 356 28.62 2.35 -18.77
N VAL A 357 28.22 1.07 -18.81
CA VAL A 357 26.78 0.68 -18.82
C VAL A 357 26.01 1.30 -17.66
N THR A 358 26.58 1.28 -16.45
CA THR A 358 25.97 1.83 -15.24
C THR A 358 25.73 3.33 -15.27
N ALA A 359 26.37 4.08 -16.18
CA ALA A 359 26.12 5.51 -16.38
C ALA A 359 24.86 5.78 -17.23
N PHE A 360 24.33 4.76 -17.91
CA PHE A 360 23.14 4.86 -18.76
C PHE A 360 21.95 4.01 -18.24
N GLU A 361 22.18 3.12 -17.28
CA GLU A 361 21.10 2.37 -16.62
C GLU A 361 20.14 3.31 -15.89
N GLY A 362 18.84 3.20 -16.22
CA GLY A 362 17.80 4.09 -15.69
C GLY A 362 17.74 5.49 -16.34
N ALA A 363 18.64 5.81 -17.28
CA ALA A 363 18.67 7.08 -17.99
C ALA A 363 17.88 7.11 -19.32
N GLY A 364 17.20 6.01 -19.68
CA GLY A 364 16.34 5.92 -20.87
C GLY A 364 17.07 5.60 -22.17
N ILE A 365 17.68 4.41 -22.24
CA ILE A 365 18.06 3.72 -23.50
C ILE A 365 17.04 2.61 -23.77
#